data_AF-B9V935-F1
#
_entry.id   AF-B9V935-F1
#
_cell.length_a   1.000
_cell.length_b   1.000
_cell.length_c   1.000
_cell.angle_alpha   90.00
_cell.angle_beta   90.00
_cell.angle_gamma   90.00
#
_symmetry.space_group_name_H-M   'P 1'
#
loop_
_entity.id
_entity.type
_entity.pdbx_description
1 polymer ?
#
loop_
_entity_poly.entity_id
_entity_poly.type
_entity_poly.pdbx_seq_one_letter_code
_entity_poly.pdbx_strand_id
1 'polypeptide(L)'
;VGCIDCHVEINTKKKADHRADLRMPTSDVCGNCHLMEYAERESERDTILWPKNQWPRGRPSHALDYRANVETDIYAGMSQREIADGCTMCHTNQNKCDNCHTRHEFSVANSRKPEACGYCHSGADHNNWEAYNGSQHGLGYQGSKDQVNWNIPLKEAVAKGGQKFPTCQSCHMEYQGKFTHNTVRKVRWANYTFVPGIREPVFGEWGMKRFDAWVKTCTTCHSETFARAYLEFMDNGTSESLDKYDEAHNVVRKQYEARLLTGQTTNR
;
A
#
# COMPACT_ATOMS: atom_id res chain seq x y z
N VAL A 1 0.54 -28.28 -6.85
CA VAL A 1 1.75 -27.48 -6.57
C VAL A 1 2.28 -27.94 -5.22
N GLY A 2 3.41 -28.65 -5.21
CA GLY A 2 4.08 -29.15 -4.02
C GLY A 2 5.40 -28.42 -3.74
N CYS A 3 6.15 -28.89 -2.73
CA CYS A 3 7.39 -28.25 -2.28
C CYS A 3 8.39 -28.05 -3.43
N ILE A 4 8.61 -29.11 -4.22
CA ILE A 4 9.60 -29.11 -5.30
C ILE A 4 9.26 -28.15 -6.45
N ASP A 5 7.96 -27.87 -6.68
CA ASP A 5 7.54 -26.96 -7.75
C ASP A 5 8.00 -25.51 -7.44
N CYS A 6 7.86 -25.09 -6.18
CA CYS A 6 8.21 -23.74 -5.75
C CYS A 6 9.70 -23.64 -5.40
N HIS A 7 10.22 -24.60 -4.64
CA HIS A 7 11.56 -24.54 -4.06
C HIS A 7 12.66 -25.14 -4.93
N VAL A 8 12.34 -25.76 -6.06
CA VAL A 8 13.36 -26.27 -7.01
C VAL A 8 13.02 -25.82 -8.43
N GLU A 9 12.05 -26.48 -9.06
CA GLU A 9 11.69 -26.26 -10.46
C GLU A 9 10.25 -26.72 -10.69
N ILE A 10 9.47 -25.88 -11.38
CA ILE A 10 8.04 -26.12 -11.59
C ILE A 10 7.83 -27.39 -12.41
N ASN A 11 7.01 -28.30 -11.88
CA ASN A 11 6.65 -29.57 -12.49
C ASN A 11 7.84 -30.50 -12.80
N THR A 12 9.00 -30.29 -12.16
CA THR A 12 10.17 -31.14 -12.38
C THR A 12 9.91 -32.59 -11.96
N LYS A 13 10.47 -33.53 -12.71
CA LYS A 13 10.44 -34.98 -12.42
C LYS A 13 11.81 -35.52 -12.07
N LYS A 14 12.84 -34.67 -12.10
CA LYS A 14 14.21 -35.05 -11.77
C LYS A 14 14.38 -35.09 -10.24
N LYS A 15 15.39 -35.83 -9.78
CA LYS A 15 15.85 -35.72 -8.39
C LYS A 15 16.48 -34.33 -8.21
N ALA A 16 16.28 -33.76 -7.03
CA ALA A 16 16.90 -32.50 -6.62
C ALA A 16 17.94 -32.75 -5.52
N ASP A 17 19.09 -32.10 -5.61
CA ASP A 17 20.07 -31.99 -4.54
C ASP A 17 19.67 -30.83 -3.61
N HIS A 18 19.33 -31.17 -2.37
CA HIS A 18 18.92 -30.20 -1.35
C HIS A 18 19.99 -29.12 -1.07
N ARG A 19 21.26 -29.38 -1.38
CA ARG A 19 22.36 -28.42 -1.13
C ARG A 19 22.56 -27.42 -2.26
N ALA A 20 22.03 -27.70 -3.45
CA ALA A 20 22.34 -26.94 -4.66
C ALA A 20 21.09 -26.43 -5.40
N ASP A 21 20.01 -27.21 -5.40
CA ASP A 21 18.85 -26.96 -6.27
C ASP A 21 17.74 -26.16 -5.57
N LEU A 22 17.89 -25.88 -4.27
CA LEU A 22 16.88 -25.14 -3.51
C LEU A 22 16.91 -23.64 -3.82
N ARG A 23 15.72 -23.06 -3.91
CA ARG A 23 15.48 -21.62 -3.98
C ARG A 23 14.41 -21.17 -2.99
N MET A 24 14.42 -19.88 -2.68
CA MET A 24 13.27 -19.21 -2.10
C MET A 24 12.34 -18.73 -3.23
N PRO A 25 11.04 -19.07 -3.21
CA PRO A 25 10.11 -18.68 -4.27
C PRO A 25 9.91 -17.17 -4.28
N THR A 26 10.44 -16.52 -5.30
CA THR A 26 10.26 -15.09 -5.58
C THR A 26 8.97 -14.83 -6.35
N SER A 27 8.63 -13.56 -6.56
CA SER A 27 7.41 -13.16 -7.26
C SER A 27 7.32 -13.69 -8.70
N ASP A 28 8.44 -13.81 -9.41
CA ASP A 28 8.51 -14.42 -10.74
C ASP A 28 8.26 -15.94 -10.71
N VAL A 29 8.69 -16.63 -9.66
CA VAL A 29 8.38 -18.05 -9.46
C VAL A 29 6.87 -18.25 -9.36
N CYS A 30 6.18 -17.40 -8.59
CA CYS A 30 4.72 -17.41 -8.51
C CYS A 30 4.07 -17.05 -9.86
N GLY A 31 4.62 -16.05 -10.55
CA GLY A 31 4.13 -15.53 -11.83
C GLY A 31 4.14 -16.52 -13.00
N ASN A 32 4.91 -17.61 -12.90
CA ASN A 32 4.88 -18.70 -13.89
C ASN A 32 3.50 -19.39 -13.97
N CYS A 33 2.75 -19.43 -12.86
CA CYS A 33 1.39 -19.98 -12.82
C CYS A 33 0.34 -18.88 -12.68
N HIS A 34 0.64 -17.85 -11.88
CA HIS A 34 -0.25 -16.73 -11.57
C HIS A 34 0.09 -15.50 -12.40
N LEU A 35 0.13 -15.67 -13.73
CA LEU A 35 0.57 -14.64 -14.67
C LEU A 35 -0.31 -13.38 -14.60
N MET A 36 -1.62 -13.55 -14.41
CA MET A 36 -2.56 -12.43 -14.31
C MET A 36 -2.26 -11.57 -13.08
N GLU A 37 -2.19 -12.17 -11.89
CA GLU A 37 -1.93 -11.47 -10.64
C GLU A 37 -0.53 -10.83 -10.63
N TYR A 38 0.47 -11.55 -11.16
CA TYR A 38 1.82 -11.03 -11.32
C TYR A 38 1.83 -9.80 -12.25
N ALA A 39 1.21 -9.88 -13.44
CA ALA A 39 1.14 -8.78 -14.38
C ALA A 39 0.33 -7.59 -13.84
N GLU A 40 -0.76 -7.85 -13.11
CA GLU A 40 -1.54 -6.82 -12.43
C GLU A 40 -0.69 -6.05 -11.41
N ARG A 41 0.11 -6.76 -10.59
CA ARG A 41 1.04 -6.13 -9.65
C ARG A 41 2.11 -5.35 -10.41
N GLU A 42 2.79 -5.95 -11.38
CA GLU A 42 3.84 -5.27 -12.15
C GLU A 42 3.33 -4.01 -12.88
N SER A 43 2.06 -4.00 -13.29
CA SER A 43 1.44 -2.83 -13.94
C SER A 43 1.40 -1.58 -13.05
N GLU A 44 1.60 -1.71 -11.72
CA GLU A 44 1.76 -0.54 -10.85
C GLU A 44 2.92 0.36 -11.31
N ARG A 45 3.99 -0.21 -11.89
CA ARG A 45 5.11 0.55 -12.49
C ARG A 45 4.68 1.54 -13.56
N ASP A 46 3.57 1.24 -14.23
CA ASP A 46 3.07 1.97 -15.40
C ASP A 46 1.81 2.79 -15.12
N THR A 47 1.12 2.54 -14.01
CA THR A 47 -0.16 3.22 -13.69
C THR A 47 -0.06 4.28 -12.60
N ILE A 48 0.96 4.27 -11.74
CA ILE A 48 1.25 5.41 -10.85
C ILE A 48 2.30 6.33 -11.47
N LEU A 49 1.80 7.19 -12.36
CA LEU A 49 2.57 8.22 -13.04
C LEU A 49 2.13 9.59 -12.52
N TRP A 50 3.02 10.23 -11.78
CA TRP A 50 2.79 11.55 -11.20
C TRP A 50 2.98 12.64 -12.25
N PRO A 51 2.03 13.57 -12.42
CA PRO A 51 2.08 14.57 -13.50
C PRO A 51 3.35 15.42 -13.52
N LYS A 52 3.96 15.67 -12.36
CA LYS A 52 5.19 16.46 -12.22
C LYS A 52 6.28 15.73 -11.46
N ASN A 53 6.29 14.40 -11.51
CA ASN A 53 7.27 13.56 -10.81
C ASN A 53 7.32 13.83 -9.29
N GLN A 54 6.17 14.09 -8.65
CA GLN A 54 6.06 14.22 -7.20
C GLN A 54 6.67 13.02 -6.46
N TRP A 55 6.55 11.84 -7.05
CA TRP A 55 7.30 10.65 -6.69
C TRP A 55 7.98 10.05 -7.91
N PRO A 56 9.04 9.23 -7.72
CA PRO A 56 9.63 8.47 -8.81
C PRO A 56 8.59 7.64 -9.57
N ARG A 57 8.79 7.46 -10.87
CA ARG A 57 7.89 6.68 -11.73
C ARG A 57 7.60 5.30 -11.11
N GLY A 58 6.32 4.95 -11.04
CA GLY A 58 5.90 3.65 -10.50
C GLY A 58 5.89 3.58 -8.98
N ARG A 59 6.14 4.68 -8.25
CA ARG A 59 6.09 4.75 -6.79
C ARG A 59 5.06 5.79 -6.30
N PRO A 60 4.49 5.60 -5.08
CA PRO A 60 4.61 4.42 -4.22
C PRO A 60 3.82 3.22 -4.79
N SER A 61 4.34 2.00 -4.64
CA SER A 61 3.70 0.76 -5.10
C SER A 61 4.29 -0.47 -4.45
N HIS A 62 3.56 -1.59 -4.46
CA HIS A 62 4.08 -2.90 -4.05
C HIS A 62 5.04 -3.49 -5.10
N ALA A 63 4.97 -3.05 -6.36
CA ALA A 63 5.92 -3.45 -7.40
C ALA A 63 7.35 -2.93 -7.14
N LEU A 64 7.49 -1.85 -6.35
CA LEU A 64 8.75 -1.13 -6.14
C LEU A 64 9.05 -0.84 -4.66
N ASP A 65 8.39 -1.52 -3.73
CA ASP A 65 8.56 -1.28 -2.30
C ASP A 65 9.99 -1.63 -1.81
N TYR A 66 10.54 -2.77 -2.23
CA TYR A 66 11.91 -3.15 -1.88
C TYR A 66 12.94 -2.22 -2.50
N ARG A 67 12.76 -1.84 -3.78
CA ARG A 67 13.60 -0.86 -4.45
C ARG A 67 13.58 0.47 -3.70
N ALA A 68 12.41 0.96 -3.30
CA ALA A 68 12.28 2.18 -2.51
C ALA A 68 13.02 2.10 -1.18
N ASN A 69 12.96 0.94 -0.51
CA ASN A 69 13.68 0.69 0.74
C ASN A 69 15.20 0.75 0.55
N VAL A 70 15.76 -0.01 -0.39
CA VAL A 70 17.22 -0.05 -0.60
C VAL A 70 17.79 1.24 -1.20
N GLU A 71 16.97 2.03 -1.91
CA GLU A 71 17.32 3.36 -2.41
C GLU A 71 17.18 4.46 -1.34
N THR A 72 16.79 4.14 -0.10
CA THR A 72 16.73 5.12 0.99
C THR A 72 18.13 5.31 1.59
N ASP A 73 18.66 6.54 1.54
CA ASP A 73 20.05 6.83 1.94
C ASP A 73 20.41 6.36 3.35
N ILE A 74 19.54 6.62 4.33
CA ILE A 74 19.81 6.20 5.72
C ILE A 74 19.77 4.68 5.89
N TYR A 75 18.89 3.98 5.15
CA TYR A 75 18.87 2.52 5.13
C TYR A 75 20.19 1.97 4.60
N ALA A 76 20.75 2.55 3.54
CA ALA A 76 22.03 2.14 2.96
C ALA A 76 23.24 2.56 3.82
N GLY A 77 23.16 3.73 4.47
CA GLY A 77 24.28 4.34 5.19
C GLY A 77 24.41 3.98 6.67
N MET A 78 23.35 3.47 7.31
CA MET A 78 23.41 3.13 8.74
C MET A 78 24.13 1.80 9.02
N SER A 79 24.88 1.77 10.13
CA SER A 79 25.63 0.58 10.56
C SER A 79 24.77 -0.46 11.28
N GLN A 80 23.64 -0.06 11.88
CA GLN A 80 22.75 -0.95 12.62
C GLN A 80 21.87 -1.75 11.66
N ARG A 81 22.43 -2.81 11.07
CA ARG A 81 21.78 -3.57 9.99
C ARG A 81 20.50 -4.27 10.45
N GLU A 82 20.43 -4.73 11.68
CA GLU A 82 19.22 -5.34 12.23
C GLU A 82 18.05 -4.34 12.36
N ILE A 83 18.36 -3.05 12.59
CA ILE A 83 17.35 -1.99 12.56
C ILE A 83 16.90 -1.74 11.12
N ALA A 84 17.86 -1.63 10.19
CA ALA A 84 17.56 -1.45 8.77
C ALA A 84 16.71 -2.62 8.23
N ASP A 85 16.99 -3.86 8.65
CA ASP A 85 16.24 -5.03 8.23
C ASP A 85 14.80 -5.04 8.75
N GLY A 86 14.50 -4.34 9.85
CA GLY A 86 13.13 -4.03 10.24
C GLY A 86 12.35 -3.28 9.15
N CYS A 87 12.99 -2.32 8.47
CA CYS A 87 12.42 -1.65 7.29
C CYS A 87 12.25 -2.64 6.13
N THR A 88 13.26 -3.48 5.87
CA THR A 88 13.20 -4.50 4.82
C THR A 88 11.97 -5.40 4.98
N MET A 89 11.64 -5.83 6.21
CA MET A 89 10.53 -6.74 6.46
C MET A 89 9.18 -6.20 5.97
N CYS A 90 8.95 -4.89 6.05
CA CYS A 90 7.74 -4.24 5.53
C CYS A 90 7.75 -4.07 4.00
N HIS A 91 8.95 -4.05 3.40
CA HIS A 91 9.20 -3.72 1.99
C HIS A 91 9.68 -4.93 1.18
N THR A 92 8.95 -6.05 1.24
CA THR A 92 9.32 -7.28 0.51
C THR A 92 8.33 -7.71 -0.57
N ASN A 93 7.26 -6.95 -0.81
CA ASN A 93 6.22 -7.37 -1.77
C ASN A 93 6.78 -7.52 -3.18
N GLN A 94 7.68 -6.62 -3.60
CA GLN A 94 8.40 -6.69 -4.87
C GLN A 94 9.03 -8.08 -5.09
N ASN A 95 9.65 -8.61 -4.03
CA ASN A 95 10.50 -9.81 -4.11
C ASN A 95 9.69 -11.10 -3.98
N LYS A 96 8.63 -11.12 -3.16
CA LYS A 96 7.86 -12.33 -2.83
C LYS A 96 6.38 -12.02 -2.62
N CYS A 97 5.52 -12.98 -2.92
CA CYS A 97 4.07 -12.79 -2.92
C CYS A 97 3.36 -13.21 -1.62
N ASP A 98 4.07 -13.58 -0.56
CA ASP A 98 3.50 -14.25 0.62
C ASP A 98 3.31 -13.33 1.84
N ASN A 99 3.23 -12.01 1.65
CA ASN A 99 2.96 -11.07 2.74
C ASN A 99 1.48 -11.04 3.13
N CYS A 100 0.55 -11.11 2.15
CA CYS A 100 -0.89 -11.02 2.41
C CYS A 100 -1.56 -12.40 2.53
N HIS A 101 -1.29 -13.32 1.59
CA HIS A 101 -1.69 -14.73 1.68
C HIS A 101 -0.47 -15.55 2.07
N THR A 102 -0.25 -15.65 3.38
CA THR A 102 1.00 -16.14 3.95
C THR A 102 1.27 -17.61 3.64
N ARG A 103 2.56 -17.93 3.49
CA ARG A 103 3.03 -19.32 3.40
C ARG A 103 2.70 -20.08 4.69
N HIS A 104 2.44 -21.38 4.65
CA HIS A 104 2.34 -22.26 3.48
C HIS A 104 0.88 -22.56 3.10
N GLU A 105 -0.09 -21.89 3.72
CA GLU A 105 -1.51 -22.07 3.41
C GLU A 105 -1.92 -21.32 2.13
N PHE A 106 -1.29 -20.15 1.87
CA PHE A 106 -1.61 -19.29 0.74
C PHE A 106 -3.12 -18.97 0.63
N SER A 107 -3.75 -18.76 1.80
CA SER A 107 -5.19 -18.58 1.91
C SER A 107 -5.63 -17.23 1.35
N VAL A 108 -6.42 -17.29 0.26
CA VAL A 108 -7.05 -16.11 -0.31
C VAL A 108 -8.02 -15.44 0.68
N ALA A 109 -8.68 -16.24 1.52
CA ALA A 109 -9.58 -15.73 2.56
C ALA A 109 -8.83 -14.86 3.59
N ASN A 110 -7.65 -15.30 4.04
CA ASN A 110 -6.84 -14.50 4.96
C ASN A 110 -6.33 -13.21 4.29
N SER A 111 -5.92 -13.28 3.02
CA SER A 111 -5.47 -12.08 2.30
C SER A 111 -6.53 -11.01 2.05
N ARG A 112 -7.82 -11.35 2.18
CA ARG A 112 -8.95 -10.42 2.02
C ARG A 112 -9.36 -9.74 3.33
N LYS A 113 -8.79 -10.17 4.46
CA LYS A 113 -9.03 -9.58 5.77
C LYS A 113 -8.07 -8.41 6.02
N PRO A 114 -8.53 -7.27 6.56
CA PRO A 114 -7.71 -6.13 6.96
C PRO A 114 -6.43 -6.47 7.74
N GLU A 115 -6.46 -7.51 8.58
CA GLU A 115 -5.32 -7.98 9.37
C GLU A 115 -4.09 -8.31 8.49
N ALA A 116 -4.30 -8.75 7.24
CA ALA A 116 -3.22 -9.05 6.29
C ALA A 116 -2.42 -7.81 5.84
N CYS A 117 -2.97 -6.60 6.03
CA CYS A 117 -2.31 -5.34 5.70
C CYS A 117 -1.67 -4.68 6.92
N GLY A 118 -2.21 -4.95 8.12
CA GLY A 118 -1.88 -4.20 9.34
C GLY A 118 -0.47 -4.40 9.86
N TYR A 119 0.25 -5.43 9.42
CA TYR A 119 1.66 -5.60 9.77
C TYR A 119 2.55 -4.50 9.20
N CYS A 120 2.33 -4.08 7.95
CA CYS A 120 3.12 -3.04 7.29
C CYS A 120 2.43 -1.67 7.33
N HIS A 121 1.11 -1.63 7.18
CA HIS A 121 0.32 -0.40 7.13
C HIS A 121 -0.19 0.01 8.51
N SER A 122 0.73 0.26 9.42
CA SER A 122 0.48 0.67 10.81
C SER A 122 1.63 1.55 11.31
N GLY A 123 1.55 2.01 12.56
CA GLY A 123 2.65 2.72 13.20
C GLY A 123 2.64 4.24 12.98
N ALA A 124 3.76 4.88 13.29
CA ALA A 124 3.79 6.31 13.58
C ALA A 124 3.60 7.22 12.36
N ASP A 125 4.04 6.79 11.19
CA ASP A 125 4.11 7.61 9.97
C ASP A 125 3.06 7.24 8.91
N HIS A 126 2.38 6.11 9.10
CA HIS A 126 1.21 5.70 8.33
C HIS A 126 0.32 4.75 9.17
N ASN A 127 -0.43 5.30 10.11
CA ASN A 127 -1.30 4.58 11.04
C ASN A 127 -2.61 4.05 10.40
N ASN A 128 -2.54 3.50 9.19
CA ASN A 128 -3.73 3.11 8.42
C ASN A 128 -4.55 2.03 9.15
N TRP A 129 -3.89 1.03 9.71
CA TRP A 129 -4.54 -0.03 10.49
C TRP A 129 -5.28 0.54 11.70
N GLU A 130 -4.64 1.39 12.48
CA GLU A 130 -5.19 2.00 13.68
C GLU A 130 -6.37 2.92 13.32
N ALA A 131 -6.22 3.77 12.30
CA ALA A 131 -7.26 4.67 11.82
C ALA A 131 -8.46 3.90 11.25
N TYR A 132 -8.24 2.86 10.45
CA TYR A 132 -9.31 2.01 9.93
C TYR A 132 -10.01 1.27 11.07
N ASN A 133 -9.27 0.61 11.95
CA ASN A 133 -9.83 -0.22 13.02
C ASN A 133 -10.59 0.62 14.07
N GLY A 134 -10.20 1.88 14.27
CA GLY A 134 -10.93 2.86 15.08
C GLY A 134 -12.12 3.53 14.39
N SER A 135 -12.27 3.36 13.07
CA SER A 135 -13.38 3.93 12.31
C SER A 135 -14.65 3.07 12.41
N GLN A 136 -15.81 3.64 12.05
CA GLN A 136 -17.06 2.88 11.95
C GLN A 136 -17.00 1.75 10.92
N HIS A 137 -16.22 1.89 9.85
CA HIS A 137 -15.98 0.81 8.90
C HIS A 137 -15.24 -0.36 9.56
N GLY A 138 -14.16 -0.07 10.30
CA GLY A 138 -13.37 -1.09 10.98
C GLY A 138 -14.13 -1.77 12.11
N LEU A 139 -14.82 -1.00 12.96
CA LEU A 139 -15.65 -1.54 14.04
C LEU A 139 -16.78 -2.44 13.50
N GLY A 140 -17.44 -2.02 12.41
CA GLY A 140 -18.45 -2.83 11.74
C GLY A 140 -17.87 -4.11 11.10
N TYR A 141 -16.69 -4.02 10.49
CA TYR A 141 -15.95 -5.19 10.04
C TYR A 141 -15.69 -6.16 11.19
N GLN A 142 -15.11 -5.70 12.30
CA GLN A 142 -14.81 -6.56 13.46
C GLN A 142 -16.07 -7.25 14.01
N GLY A 143 -17.20 -6.54 14.10
CA GLY A 143 -18.46 -7.09 14.59
C GLY A 143 -19.13 -8.10 13.64
N SER A 144 -18.73 -8.14 12.36
CA SER A 144 -19.39 -8.95 11.33
C SER A 144 -18.48 -9.97 10.65
N LYS A 145 -17.15 -9.94 10.89
CA LYS A 145 -16.16 -10.68 10.10
C LYS A 145 -16.34 -12.20 10.11
N ASP A 146 -16.92 -12.77 11.16
CA ASP A 146 -17.17 -14.22 11.25
C ASP A 146 -18.42 -14.66 10.45
N GLN A 147 -19.26 -13.71 10.02
CA GLN A 147 -20.44 -13.95 9.20
C GLN A 147 -20.16 -13.80 7.70
N VAL A 148 -18.98 -13.30 7.34
CA VAL A 148 -18.59 -13.05 5.95
C VAL A 148 -17.92 -14.28 5.36
N ASN A 149 -18.33 -14.69 4.16
CA ASN A 149 -17.66 -15.74 3.41
C ASN A 149 -16.45 -15.18 2.64
N TRP A 150 -15.28 -15.23 3.29
CA TRP A 150 -14.02 -14.72 2.75
C TRP A 150 -13.45 -15.52 1.55
N ASN A 151 -14.01 -16.68 1.23
CA ASN A 151 -13.57 -17.46 0.07
C ASN A 151 -14.13 -16.92 -1.26
N ILE A 152 -15.15 -16.06 -1.21
CA ILE A 152 -15.76 -15.46 -2.38
C ILE A 152 -14.88 -14.33 -2.97
N PRO A 153 -14.71 -14.23 -4.30
CA PRO A 153 -13.99 -13.13 -4.94
C PRO A 153 -14.47 -11.76 -4.48
N LEU A 154 -13.57 -10.77 -4.35
CA LEU A 154 -13.90 -9.42 -3.86
C LEU A 154 -15.06 -8.77 -4.64
N LYS A 155 -15.14 -9.00 -5.96
CA LYS A 155 -16.22 -8.52 -6.82
C LYS A 155 -17.62 -8.97 -6.36
N GLU A 156 -17.71 -10.14 -5.73
CA GLU A 156 -18.95 -10.75 -5.27
C GLU A 156 -19.09 -10.69 -3.74
N ALA A 157 -18.14 -10.09 -3.02
CA ALA A 157 -18.11 -10.13 -1.56
C ALA A 157 -19.32 -9.45 -0.92
N VAL A 158 -19.82 -8.36 -1.51
CA VAL A 158 -21.05 -7.70 -1.05
C VAL A 158 -22.30 -8.52 -1.42
N ALA A 159 -22.43 -8.88 -2.70
CA ALA A 159 -23.65 -9.51 -3.22
C ALA A 159 -23.86 -10.96 -2.75
N LYS A 160 -22.76 -11.72 -2.55
CA LYS A 160 -22.80 -13.15 -2.21
C LYS A 160 -21.98 -13.51 -0.97
N GLY A 161 -20.96 -12.71 -0.64
CA GLY A 161 -20.10 -12.96 0.51
C GLY A 161 -20.64 -12.46 1.85
N GLY A 162 -21.74 -11.69 1.85
CA GLY A 162 -22.31 -11.12 3.07
C GLY A 162 -21.52 -9.95 3.66
N GLN A 163 -20.55 -9.39 2.91
CA GLN A 163 -19.75 -8.26 3.36
C GLN A 163 -20.61 -6.98 3.42
N LYS A 164 -20.77 -6.42 4.61
CA LYS A 164 -21.54 -5.17 4.86
C LYS A 164 -20.65 -3.94 5.05
N PHE A 165 -19.41 -4.15 5.51
CA PHE A 165 -18.46 -3.08 5.79
C PHE A 165 -17.24 -3.20 4.86
N PRO A 166 -16.71 -2.08 4.35
CA PRO A 166 -15.55 -2.12 3.47
C PRO A 166 -14.30 -2.57 4.24
N THR A 167 -13.38 -3.22 3.54
CA THR A 167 -12.05 -3.61 4.02
C THR A 167 -10.96 -2.87 3.24
N CYS A 168 -9.71 -2.98 3.69
CA CYS A 168 -8.54 -2.46 2.98
C CYS A 168 -8.54 -2.89 1.50
N GLN A 169 -8.76 -4.19 1.27
CA GLN A 169 -8.75 -4.82 -0.03
C GLN A 169 -9.95 -4.40 -0.88
N SER A 170 -11.16 -4.34 -0.31
CA SER A 170 -12.34 -3.94 -1.08
C SER A 170 -12.25 -2.48 -1.54
N CYS A 171 -11.55 -1.63 -0.79
CA CYS A 171 -11.31 -0.25 -1.16
C CYS A 171 -10.13 -0.09 -2.12
N HIS A 172 -8.96 -0.66 -1.84
CA HIS A 172 -7.74 -0.32 -2.57
C HIS A 172 -7.49 -1.19 -3.81
N MET A 173 -8.00 -2.42 -3.86
CA MET A 173 -7.87 -3.28 -5.05
C MET A 173 -8.94 -3.00 -6.11
N GLU A 174 -10.01 -2.29 -5.73
CA GLU A 174 -11.08 -1.89 -6.63
C GLU A 174 -10.66 -0.73 -7.52
N TYR A 175 -10.95 -0.82 -8.82
CA TYR A 175 -10.89 0.30 -9.75
C TYR A 175 -11.95 0.13 -10.84
N GLN A 176 -12.86 1.09 -10.93
CA GLN A 176 -13.89 1.15 -11.97
C GLN A 176 -14.80 -0.09 -12.05
N GLY A 177 -15.05 -0.75 -10.92
CA GLY A 177 -15.87 -1.96 -10.78
C GLY A 177 -15.11 -3.28 -10.98
N LYS A 178 -13.78 -3.21 -11.16
CA LYS A 178 -12.90 -4.38 -11.28
C LYS A 178 -11.97 -4.46 -10.07
N PHE A 179 -11.57 -5.67 -9.70
CA PHE A 179 -10.62 -5.93 -8.61
C PHE A 179 -9.37 -6.57 -9.19
N THR A 180 -8.20 -6.05 -8.83
CA THR A 180 -6.89 -6.51 -9.35
C THR A 180 -5.81 -6.34 -8.29
N HIS A 181 -4.63 -6.94 -8.49
CA HIS A 181 -3.44 -6.70 -7.66
C HIS A 181 -2.79 -5.32 -7.85
N ASN A 182 -3.30 -4.50 -8.79
CA ASN A 182 -2.91 -3.10 -8.90
C ASN A 182 -3.70 -2.22 -7.91
N THR A 183 -3.00 -1.69 -6.90
CA THR A 183 -3.57 -0.91 -5.79
C THR A 183 -3.39 0.61 -5.91
N VAL A 184 -2.70 1.07 -6.96
CA VAL A 184 -2.19 2.45 -7.02
C VAL A 184 -3.02 3.40 -7.90
N ARG A 185 -3.99 2.89 -8.67
CA ARG A 185 -4.74 3.66 -9.68
C ARG A 185 -5.67 4.74 -9.11
N LYS A 186 -5.97 4.71 -7.80
CA LYS A 186 -6.78 5.72 -7.11
C LYS A 186 -5.98 6.62 -6.16
N VAL A 187 -4.68 6.39 -6.02
CA VAL A 187 -3.82 7.18 -5.11
C VAL A 187 -3.81 8.65 -5.54
N ARG A 188 -4.11 9.56 -4.61
CA ARG A 188 -4.07 11.03 -4.79
C ARG A 188 -3.02 11.66 -3.88
N TRP A 189 -3.18 11.49 -2.56
CA TRP A 189 -2.31 12.10 -1.55
C TRP A 189 -1.03 11.33 -1.23
N ALA A 190 -1.00 10.01 -1.49
CA ALA A 190 0.17 9.15 -1.25
C ALA A 190 0.78 9.25 0.16
N ASN A 191 -0.07 9.28 1.19
CA ASN A 191 0.27 9.34 2.62
C ASN A 191 0.92 10.67 3.05
N TYR A 192 2.12 10.97 2.55
CA TYR A 192 2.92 12.11 3.01
C TYR A 192 2.53 13.38 2.25
N THR A 193 1.68 14.18 2.86
CA THR A 193 1.05 15.35 2.24
C THR A 193 2.04 16.51 2.06
N PHE A 194 3.14 16.53 2.79
CA PHE A 194 4.19 17.55 2.66
C PHE A 194 5.13 17.34 1.47
N VAL A 195 4.96 16.28 0.66
CA VAL A 195 5.78 16.08 -0.54
C VAL A 195 5.61 17.27 -1.50
N PRO A 196 6.71 17.91 -1.95
CA PRO A 196 6.64 19.11 -2.75
C PRO A 196 5.75 18.95 -3.99
N GLY A 197 4.81 19.88 -4.17
CA GLY A 197 3.93 19.91 -5.33
C GLY A 197 2.84 18.83 -5.36
N ILE A 198 2.54 18.15 -4.24
CA ILE A 198 1.47 17.14 -4.18
C ILE A 198 0.06 17.75 -4.24
N ARG A 199 -0.16 18.95 -3.68
CA ARG A 199 -1.48 19.61 -3.68
C ARG A 199 -1.99 19.85 -5.10
N GLU A 200 -1.13 20.34 -5.98
CA GLU A 200 -1.52 20.71 -7.35
C GLU A 200 -2.16 19.56 -8.15
N PRO A 201 -1.54 18.37 -8.32
CA PRO A 201 -2.16 17.27 -9.05
C PRO A 201 -3.38 16.70 -8.33
N VAL A 202 -3.48 16.79 -7.00
CA VAL A 202 -4.61 16.28 -6.21
C VAL A 202 -5.92 17.01 -6.55
N PHE A 203 -5.83 18.34 -6.70
CA PHE A 203 -6.98 19.19 -7.05
C PHE A 203 -7.10 19.43 -8.57
N GLY A 204 -6.07 19.10 -9.35
CA GLY A 204 -6.11 19.15 -10.81
C GLY A 204 -6.87 17.98 -11.45
N GLU A 205 -6.99 18.01 -12.79
CA GLU A 205 -7.74 17.01 -13.56
C GLU A 205 -7.30 15.56 -13.28
N TRP A 206 -6.00 15.32 -13.11
CA TRP A 206 -5.45 13.99 -12.79
C TRP A 206 -5.99 13.46 -11.45
N GLY A 207 -5.99 14.30 -10.41
CA GLY A 207 -6.47 13.94 -9.09
C GLY A 207 -7.98 13.81 -9.04
N MET A 208 -8.72 14.66 -9.76
CA MET A 208 -10.18 14.61 -9.80
C MET A 208 -10.70 13.36 -10.53
N LYS A 209 -10.04 12.89 -11.59
CA LYS A 209 -10.36 11.58 -12.20
C LYS A 209 -10.22 10.42 -11.21
N ARG A 210 -9.24 10.50 -10.30
CA ARG A 210 -9.02 9.51 -9.24
C ARG A 210 -10.00 9.69 -8.08
N PHE A 211 -10.41 10.92 -7.80
CA PHE A 211 -11.47 11.23 -6.85
C PHE A 211 -12.79 10.59 -7.29
N ASP A 212 -13.17 10.73 -8.57
CA ASP A 212 -14.37 10.07 -9.11
C ASP A 212 -14.27 8.53 -9.05
N ALA A 213 -13.07 7.97 -9.21
CA ALA A 213 -12.86 6.53 -9.01
C ALA A 213 -13.07 6.11 -7.55
N TRP A 214 -12.69 6.94 -6.57
CA TRP A 214 -13.02 6.72 -5.15
C TRP A 214 -14.51 6.84 -4.88
N VAL A 215 -15.15 7.88 -5.41
CA VAL A 215 -16.61 8.06 -5.29
C VAL A 215 -17.32 6.80 -5.78
N LYS A 216 -16.92 6.24 -6.92
CA LYS A 216 -17.49 4.99 -7.44
C LYS A 216 -17.36 3.83 -6.45
N THR A 217 -16.22 3.69 -5.78
CA THR A 217 -16.03 2.69 -4.70
C THR A 217 -17.03 2.92 -3.57
N CYS A 218 -17.12 4.16 -3.08
CA CYS A 218 -18.00 4.55 -1.97
C CYS A 218 -19.48 4.31 -2.31
N THR A 219 -19.86 4.53 -3.57
CA THR A 219 -21.25 4.35 -4.06
C THR A 219 -21.69 2.90 -4.17
N THR A 220 -20.83 1.94 -3.83
CA THR A 220 -21.26 0.57 -3.55
C THR A 220 -22.26 0.52 -2.39
N CYS A 221 -22.13 1.46 -1.42
CA CYS A 221 -22.96 1.49 -0.21
C CYS A 221 -23.60 2.87 0.07
N HIS A 222 -22.90 3.97 -0.22
CA HIS A 222 -23.37 5.33 0.09
C HIS A 222 -23.97 6.04 -1.13
N SER A 223 -24.76 7.09 -0.91
CA SER A 223 -25.09 7.99 -2.00
C SER A 223 -23.84 8.74 -2.48
N GLU A 224 -23.83 9.13 -3.75
CA GLU A 224 -22.72 9.90 -4.32
C GLU A 224 -22.50 11.22 -3.56
N THR A 225 -23.58 11.93 -3.20
CA THR A 225 -23.50 13.18 -2.42
C THR A 225 -22.80 12.98 -1.09
N PHE A 226 -23.11 11.90 -0.36
CA PHE A 226 -22.44 11.59 0.91
C PHE A 226 -20.95 11.30 0.70
N ALA A 227 -20.63 10.47 -0.31
CA ALA A 227 -19.26 10.12 -0.63
C ALA A 227 -18.41 11.34 -0.99
N ARG A 228 -18.92 12.23 -1.85
CA ARG A 228 -18.23 13.45 -2.26
C ARG A 228 -18.01 14.39 -1.07
N ALA A 229 -19.05 14.64 -0.26
CA ALA A 229 -18.94 15.51 0.91
C ALA A 229 -17.86 15.05 1.90
N TYR A 230 -17.76 13.74 2.17
CA TYR A 230 -16.74 13.22 3.08
C TYR A 230 -15.33 13.25 2.48
N LEU A 231 -15.18 12.98 1.17
CA LEU A 231 -13.89 13.05 0.49
C LEU A 231 -13.41 14.50 0.34
N GLU A 232 -14.30 15.47 0.15
CA GLU A 232 -13.99 16.91 0.17
C GLU A 232 -13.56 17.36 1.57
N PHE A 233 -14.25 16.90 2.62
CA PHE A 233 -13.84 17.13 4.01
C PHE A 233 -12.42 16.58 4.27
N MET A 234 -12.11 15.37 3.79
CA MET A 234 -10.76 14.79 3.87
C MET A 234 -9.73 15.67 3.17
N ASP A 235 -9.99 16.12 1.94
CA ASP A 235 -9.06 16.95 1.17
C ASP A 235 -8.81 18.31 1.85
N ASN A 236 -9.87 18.97 2.32
CA ASN A 236 -9.77 20.26 2.99
C ASN A 236 -9.01 20.15 4.32
N GLY A 237 -9.38 19.21 5.19
CA GLY A 237 -8.69 19.00 6.46
C GLY A 237 -7.22 18.62 6.28
N THR A 238 -6.90 17.87 5.21
CA THR A 238 -5.52 17.55 4.85
C THR A 238 -4.74 18.78 4.42
N SER A 239 -5.34 19.65 3.60
CA SER A 239 -4.69 20.89 3.17
C SER A 239 -4.45 21.86 4.33
N GLU A 240 -5.44 22.04 5.21
CA GLU A 240 -5.34 22.89 6.40
C GLU A 240 -4.26 22.38 7.37
N SER A 241 -4.18 21.06 7.57
CA SER A 241 -3.13 20.44 8.40
C SER A 241 -1.73 20.72 7.85
N LEU A 242 -1.59 20.72 6.52
CA LEU A 242 -0.33 21.01 5.86
C LEU A 242 0.02 22.51 5.92
N ASP A 243 -0.96 23.41 5.86
CA ASP A 243 -0.72 24.84 6.09
C ASP A 243 -0.16 25.08 7.50
N LYS A 244 -0.67 24.34 8.49
CA LYS A 244 -0.16 24.41 9.86
C LYS A 244 1.25 23.83 10.00
N TYR A 245 1.56 22.76 9.28
CA TYR A 245 2.93 22.26 9.17
C TYR A 245 3.86 23.30 8.54
N ASP A 246 3.45 23.92 7.43
CA ASP A 246 4.26 24.91 6.70
C ASP A 246 4.56 26.12 7.61
N GLU A 247 3.60 26.57 8.43
CA GLU A 247 3.81 27.62 9.43
C GLU A 247 4.93 27.25 10.43
N ALA A 248 4.86 26.07 11.02
CA ALA A 248 5.86 25.60 12.00
C ALA A 248 7.22 25.33 11.34
N HIS A 249 7.22 24.69 10.17
CA HIS A 249 8.41 24.39 9.39
C HIS A 249 9.17 25.67 9.02
N ASN A 250 8.46 26.72 8.61
CA ASN A 250 9.06 28.01 8.27
C ASN A 250 9.83 28.65 9.43
N VAL A 251 9.37 28.50 10.68
CA VAL A 251 10.10 28.99 11.86
C VAL A 251 11.42 28.26 12.03
N VAL A 252 11.38 26.92 12.02
CA VAL A 252 12.58 26.07 12.17
C VAL A 252 13.54 26.27 11.00
N ARG A 253 13.01 26.40 9.78
CA ARG A 253 13.80 26.64 8.57
C ARG A 253 14.55 27.97 8.63
N LYS A 254 13.90 29.05 9.08
CA LYS A 254 14.57 30.35 9.29
C LYS A 254 15.66 30.27 10.35
N GLN A 255 15.45 29.54 11.45
CA GLN A 255 16.50 29.32 12.44
C GLN A 255 17.67 28.54 11.85
N TYR A 256 17.40 27.49 11.06
CA TYR A 256 18.43 26.74 10.34
C TYR A 256 19.23 27.64 9.38
N GLU A 257 18.57 28.47 8.58
CA GLU A 257 19.24 29.36 7.63
C GLU A 257 20.09 30.43 8.34
N ALA A 258 19.59 30.95 9.46
CA ALA A 258 20.30 31.91 10.30
C ALA A 258 21.40 31.29 11.17
N ARG A 259 21.61 29.96 11.11
CA ARG A 259 22.56 29.21 11.95
C ARG A 259 22.30 29.33 13.46
N LEU A 260 21.02 29.38 13.85
CA LEU A 260 20.57 29.56 15.23
C LEU A 260 20.10 28.27 15.91
N LEU A 261 20.08 27.14 15.21
CA LEU A 261 19.77 25.88 15.87
C LEU A 261 20.85 25.55 16.90
N THR A 262 20.44 24.93 18.01
CA THR A 262 21.35 24.49 19.06
C THR A 262 22.39 23.54 18.47
N GLY A 263 23.67 23.92 18.55
CA GLY A 263 24.79 23.14 18.01
C GLY A 263 25.19 23.51 16.58
N GLN A 264 24.42 24.34 15.86
CA GLN A 264 24.58 24.45 14.41
C GLN A 264 25.96 24.92 13.91
N THR A 265 26.64 25.73 14.72
CA THR A 265 27.96 26.26 14.42
C THR A 265 29.08 25.59 15.22
N THR A 266 28.75 24.73 16.17
CA THR A 266 29.69 24.17 17.15
C THR A 266 29.74 22.65 17.17
N ASN A 267 28.62 21.97 16.90
CA ASN A 267 28.49 20.52 16.98
C ASN A 267 27.29 19.95 16.17
N ARG A 268 26.98 20.58 15.01
CA ARG A 268 25.89 20.31 14.05
C ARG A 268 24.55 21.01 14.28
#